data_AF-A0AAD6FVL1-F1
#
_entry.id   AF-A0AAD6FVL1-F1
#
_cell.length_a   1.000
_cell.length_b   1.000
_cell.length_c   1.000
_cell.angle_alpha   90.00
_cell.angle_beta   90.00
_cell.angle_gamma   90.00
#
_symmetry.space_group_name_H-M   'P 1'
#
loop_
_entity.id
_entity.type
_entity.pdbx_description
1 polymer ?
#
loop_
_entity_poly.entity_id
_entity_poly.type
_entity_poly.pdbx_seq_one_letter_code
_entity_poly.pdbx_strand_id
1 'polypeptide(L)' 'DNEGQTALHYASACEFAEIVDLLLSSGADPSIKDLEGSLPEEVTESSAISSLLQQHTAPKG' A
#
# COMPACT_ATOMS: atom_id res chain seq x y z
N ASP A 1 -3.71 -3.97 -11.70
CA ASP A 1 -4.79 -4.01 -12.70
C ASP A 1 -4.15 -3.67 -14.06
N ASN A 2 -4.88 -3.07 -15.01
CA ASN A 2 -4.27 -2.62 -16.29
C ASN A 2 -3.36 -1.40 -16.12
N GLU A 3 -3.47 -0.67 -15.00
CA GLU A 3 -2.60 0.46 -14.63
C GLU A 3 -1.48 0.05 -13.67
N GLY A 4 -1.30 -1.25 -13.42
CA GLY A 4 -0.31 -1.74 -12.46
C GLY A 4 -0.71 -1.56 -10.99
N GLN A 5 -1.90 -1.00 -10.71
CA GLN A 5 -2.39 -0.81 -9.35
C GLN A 5 -2.70 -2.15 -8.68
N THR A 6 -2.15 -2.34 -7.49
CA THR A 6 -2.44 -3.49 -6.61
C THR A 6 -3.66 -3.21 -5.74
N ALA A 7 -4.17 -4.22 -5.05
CA ALA A 7 -5.23 -4.03 -4.05
C ALA A 7 -4.84 -3.00 -2.97
N LEU A 8 -3.54 -2.90 -2.64
CA LEU A 8 -3.04 -1.88 -1.71
C LEU A 8 -3.19 -0.47 -2.26
N HIS A 9 -2.94 -0.22 -3.56
CA HIS A 9 -3.14 1.12 -4.15
C HIS A 9 -4.59 1.59 -3.98
N TYR A 10 -5.56 0.73 -4.33
CA TYR A 10 -6.97 1.05 -4.18
C TYR A 10 -7.38 1.25 -2.71
N ALA A 11 -6.93 0.38 -1.81
CA ALA A 11 -7.25 0.49 -0.38
C ALA A 11 -6.66 1.77 0.24
N SER A 12 -5.43 2.14 -0.16
CA SER A 12 -4.77 3.36 0.26
C SER A 12 -5.48 4.62 -0.26
N ALA A 13 -5.79 4.66 -1.57
CA ALA A 13 -6.46 5.80 -2.19
C ALA A 13 -7.89 6.01 -1.65
N CYS A 14 -8.55 4.94 -1.21
CA CYS A 14 -9.86 5.01 -0.55
C CYS A 14 -9.78 5.24 0.98
N GLU A 15 -8.58 5.37 1.54
CA GLU A 15 -8.31 5.52 2.97
C GLU A 15 -8.89 4.41 3.86
N PHE A 16 -8.97 3.17 3.35
CA PHE A 16 -9.49 2.02 4.08
C PHE A 16 -8.41 1.30 4.89
N ALA A 17 -8.02 1.89 6.01
CA ALA A 17 -6.94 1.38 6.88
C ALA A 17 -7.12 -0.10 7.30
N GLU A 18 -8.35 -0.52 7.60
CA GLU A 18 -8.64 -1.92 7.97
C GLU A 18 -8.38 -2.90 6.81
N ILE A 19 -8.65 -2.47 5.57
CA ILE A 19 -8.37 -3.29 4.38
C ILE A 19 -6.88 -3.29 4.06
N VAL A 20 -6.19 -2.15 4.25
CA VAL A 20 -4.73 -2.08 4.14
C VAL A 20 -4.07 -3.07 5.10
N ASP A 21 -4.47 -3.05 6.37
CA ASP A 21 -3.93 -3.97 7.40
C ASP A 21 -4.21 -5.44 7.07
N LEU A 22 -5.43 -5.76 6.61
CA LEU A 22 -5.79 -7.12 6.19
C LEU A 22 -4.93 -7.60 5.01
N LEU A 23 -4.73 -6.76 4.00
CA LEU A 23 -3.92 -7.08 2.82
C LEU A 23 -2.45 -7.29 3.20
N LEU A 24 -1.88 -6.40 4.02
CA LEU A 24 -0.52 -6.50 4.52
C LEU A 24 -0.31 -7.77 5.35
N SER A 25 -1.25 -8.07 6.26
CA SER A 25 -1.25 -9.29 7.07
C SER A 25 -1.37 -10.56 6.23
N SER A 26 -1.98 -10.47 5.05
CA SER A 26 -2.09 -11.56 4.07
C SER A 26 -0.85 -11.70 3.17
N GLY A 27 0.18 -10.88 3.37
CA GLY A 27 1.43 -10.91 2.61
C GLY A 27 1.38 -10.12 1.30
N ALA A 28 0.45 -9.17 1.16
CA ALA A 28 0.52 -8.21 0.06
C ALA A 28 1.80 -7.39 0.16
N ASP A 29 2.46 -7.18 -0.98
CA ASP A 29 3.73 -6.47 -1.06
C ASP A 29 3.49 -4.95 -1.28
N PRO A 30 3.79 -4.09 -0.28
CA PRO A 30 3.64 -2.65 -0.40
C PRO A 30 4.75 -1.98 -1.22
N SER A 31 5.77 -2.72 -1.67
CA SER A 31 6.88 -2.17 -2.48
C SER A 31 6.61 -2.19 -3.99
N ILE A 32 5.50 -2.79 -4.43
CA ILE A 32 5.10 -2.84 -5.83
C ILE A 32 4.65 -1.44 -6.28
N LYS A 33 5.28 -0.94 -7.34
CA LYS A 33 4.88 0.30 -8.01
C LYS A 33 3.85 0.03 -9.10
N ASP A 34 2.91 0.96 -9.28
CA ASP A 34 2.03 0.99 -10.45
C ASP A 34 2.77 1.45 -11.73
N LEU A 35 2.05 1.61 -12.84
CA LEU A 35 2.64 2.03 -14.12
C LEU A 35 3.08 3.50 -14.15
N GLU A 36 2.58 4.35 -13.24
CA GLU A 36 3.05 5.72 -13.05
C GLU A 36 4.31 5.77 -12.16
N GLY A 37 4.66 4.65 -11.54
CA GLY A 37 5.82 4.49 -10.66
C GLY A 37 5.51 4.80 -9.20
N SER A 38 4.23 4.97 -8.86
CA SER A 38 3.75 5.26 -7.52
C SER A 38 3.64 3.99 -6.67
N LEU A 39 3.99 4.10 -5.40
CA LEU A 39 3.75 3.09 -4.38
C LEU A 39 2.35 3.25 -3.77
N PRO A 40 1.80 2.21 -3.13
CA PRO A 40 0.54 2.33 -2.38
C PRO A 40 0.56 3.41 -1.30
N GLU A 41 1.72 3.77 -0.75
CA GLU A 41 1.82 4.84 0.27
C GLU A 41 1.75 6.25 -0.33
N GLU A 42 2.04 6.39 -1.62
CA GLU A 42 2.12 7.67 -2.33
C GLU A 42 0.75 8.10 -2.89
N VAL A 43 -0.26 7.22 -2.82
CA VAL A 43 -1.63 7.48 -3.31
C VAL A 43 -2.63 7.78 -2.18
N THR A 44 -2.16 8.00 -0.95
CA THR A 44 -3.00 8.31 0.22
C THR A 44 -2.47 9.56 0.94
N GLU A 45 -3.38 10.34 1.54
CA GLU A 45 -3.04 11.48 2.40
C GLU A 45 -3.08 11.11 3.90
N SER A 46 -3.51 9.88 4.22
CA SER A 46 -3.64 9.41 5.59
C SER A 46 -2.29 9.00 6.17
N SER A 47 -1.81 9.78 7.12
CA SER A 47 -0.56 9.49 7.85
C SER A 47 -0.55 8.12 8.53
N ALA A 48 -1.71 7.62 8.97
CA ALA A 48 -1.85 6.31 9.57
C ALA A 48 -1.60 5.18 8.55
N ILE A 49 -2.15 5.33 7.34
CA ILE A 49 -1.98 4.34 6.27
C ILE A 49 -0.56 4.35 5.74
N SER A 50 0.02 5.54 5.51
CA SER A 50 1.44 5.63 5.13
C SER A 50 2.34 4.94 6.16
N SER A 51 2.07 5.13 7.46
CA SER A 51 2.83 4.48 8.52
C SER A 51 2.71 2.95 8.49
N LEU A 52 1.52 2.40 8.23
CA LEU A 52 1.31 0.95 8.12
C LEU A 52 2.10 0.36 6.95
N LEU A 53 2.05 1.01 5.79
CA LEU A 53 2.75 0.55 4.59
C LEU A 53 4.27 0.58 4.78
N GLN A 54 4.82 1.66 5.37
CA GLN A 54 6.25 1.79 5.62
C GLN A 54 6.82 0.74 6.59
N GLN A 55 6.02 0.31 7.57
CA GLN A 55 6.43 -0.76 8.48
C GLN A 55 6.61 -2.11 7.77
N HIS A 56 5.94 -2.30 6.63
CA HIS A 56 5.97 -3.53 5.85
C HIS A 56 6.90 -3.46 4.62
N THR A 57 7.43 -2.28 4.28
CA THR A 57 8.47 -2.12 3.23
C THR A 57 9.90 -2.23 3.78
N ALA A 58 10.10 -2.04 5.09
CA ALA A 58 11.42 -2.12 5.70
C ALA A 58 11.99 -3.56 5.61
N PRO A 59 13.26 -3.73 5.17
CA PRO A 59 13.89 -5.04 5.22
C PRO A 59 13.91 -5.52 6.67
N LYS A 60 13.25 -6.65 6.95
CA LYS A 60 13.50 -7.41 8.16
C LYS A 60 14.96 -7.85 8.10
N GLY A 61 15.80 -7.19 8.89
CA GLY A 61 17.23 -7.51 9.01
C GLY A 61 17.48 -8.95 9.43
#